data_AF-K2F693-F1
#
_entry.id   AF-K2F693-F1
#
_cell.length_a   1.000
_cell.length_b   1.000
_cell.length_c   1.000
_cell.angle_alpha   90.00
_cell.angle_beta   90.00
_cell.angle_gamma   90.00
#
_symmetry.space_group_name_H-M   'P 1'
#
loop_
_entity.id
_entity.type
_entity.pdbx_description
1 polymer ?
#
loop_
_entity_poly.entity_id
_entity_poly.type
_entity_poly.pdbx_seq_one_letter_code
_entity_poly.pdbx_strand_id
1 'polypeptide(L)'
;MQEKIIETKICRYCKSNFDITDLDMDFYDKISPIFSWVKYEIPSPTLCPDCRQQRRLSFRNENKVYKNKCKLCNKDMISMFSSDKSNCVYCKDCWYSDKWNALNYGIDFNFNKSFFEQFNWILKSIPVFAVSVEDMENSDYSNNASYLKNCYLCFNWWQGENCFYCIGFENNSNCVDCLHTSKSENCYECTNCVWCHSIFHSQDCTDCANSYFLKNCIWCNDCIWSVNLLNKKYHINNTEFSKEEYFKLKDVTLDKLHIEGISLSKNTIYKCSNIINSDNSEWNNIFNSNNVRSSFDILEWEDVKYSTELRNGSNKVMDIHLFWWNLELSYESCIVWTNASRILFSCECYNNVSDILYSYSCISNNKNLFWCIWLRNSQ
;
A
#
# COMPACT_ATOMS: atom_id res chain seq x y z
N MET A 1 13.13 6.18 24.86
CA MET A 1 13.35 5.62 26.22
C MET A 1 14.24 4.38 26.09
N GLN A 2 14.94 3.90 27.12
CA GLN A 2 15.77 2.69 27.01
C GLN A 2 14.95 1.45 27.40
N GLU A 3 14.61 0.62 26.41
CA GLU A 3 13.85 -0.63 26.61
C GLU A 3 14.64 -1.66 27.44
N LYS A 4 13.95 -2.39 28.31
CA LYS A 4 14.52 -3.50 29.10
C LYS A 4 14.00 -4.83 28.57
N ILE A 5 14.89 -5.77 28.26
CA ILE A 5 14.50 -7.15 27.90
C ILE A 5 13.89 -7.85 29.13
N ILE A 6 12.73 -8.48 28.94
CA ILE A 6 12.01 -9.27 29.94
C ILE A 6 12.14 -10.77 29.65
N GLU A 7 12.08 -11.17 28.38
CA GLU A 7 12.17 -12.56 27.93
C GLU A 7 12.84 -12.63 26.55
N THR A 8 13.69 -13.62 26.30
CA THR A 8 14.18 -13.96 24.94
C THR A 8 13.52 -15.27 24.49
N LYS A 9 12.78 -15.24 23.38
CA LYS A 9 12.03 -16.37 22.84
C LYS A 9 12.66 -16.95 21.57
N ILE A 10 12.41 -18.24 21.33
CA ILE A 10 12.73 -18.91 20.07
C ILE A 10 11.51 -18.86 19.14
N CYS A 11 11.66 -18.32 17.93
CA CYS A 11 10.58 -18.25 16.94
C CYS A 11 10.11 -19.65 16.52
N ARG A 12 8.80 -19.92 16.62
CA ARG A 12 8.21 -21.22 16.26
C ARG A 12 8.47 -21.62 14.80
N TYR A 13 8.55 -20.63 13.90
CA TYR A 13 8.80 -20.84 12.47
C TYR A 13 10.30 -20.90 12.15
N CYS A 14 10.98 -19.75 12.04
CA CYS A 14 12.37 -19.65 11.58
C CYS A 14 13.45 -20.09 12.60
N LYS A 15 13.08 -20.37 13.86
CA LYS A 15 13.98 -20.73 14.98
C LYS A 15 14.97 -19.63 15.44
N SER A 16 14.96 -18.45 14.84
CA SER A 16 15.70 -17.29 15.36
C SER A 16 15.25 -16.92 16.77
N ASN A 17 16.19 -16.47 17.59
CA ASN A 17 15.88 -15.79 18.85
C ASN A 17 15.27 -14.41 18.58
N PHE A 18 14.36 -13.97 19.43
CA PHE A 18 13.83 -12.60 19.44
C PHE A 18 13.47 -12.19 20.87
N ASP A 19 13.68 -10.93 21.21
CA ASP A 19 13.41 -10.41 22.56
C ASP A 19 11.97 -9.89 22.69
N ILE A 20 11.46 -9.96 23.91
CA ILE A 20 10.25 -9.29 24.39
C ILE A 20 10.71 -8.25 25.42
N THR A 21 10.40 -6.98 25.18
CA THR A 21 10.76 -5.89 26.11
C THR A 21 9.67 -5.60 27.13
N ASP A 22 10.02 -4.80 28.14
CA ASP A 22 9.07 -4.21 29.08
C ASP A 22 7.99 -3.43 28.34
N LEU A 23 8.35 -2.61 27.35
CA LEU A 23 7.39 -1.90 26.51
C LEU A 23 6.49 -2.83 25.69
N ASP A 24 6.99 -3.98 25.23
CA ASP A 24 6.15 -4.98 24.53
C ASP A 24 5.10 -5.60 25.47
N MET A 25 5.50 -5.96 26.70
CA MET A 25 4.56 -6.48 27.71
C MET A 25 3.55 -5.42 28.15
N ASP A 26 4.00 -4.19 28.38
CA ASP A 26 3.15 -3.03 28.67
C ASP A 26 2.16 -2.76 27.54
N PHE A 27 2.55 -2.99 26.27
CA PHE A 27 1.68 -2.84 25.11
C PHE A 27 0.61 -3.95 25.06
N TYR A 28 0.99 -5.22 25.21
CA TYR A 28 0.03 -6.34 25.23
C TYR A 28 -0.98 -6.19 26.37
N ASP A 29 -0.52 -5.84 27.58
CA ASP A 29 -1.39 -5.63 28.76
C ASP A 29 -2.49 -4.58 28.50
N LYS A 30 -2.12 -3.47 27.84
CA LYS A 30 -3.02 -2.34 27.53
C LYS A 30 -4.03 -2.61 26.42
N ILE A 31 -3.87 -3.70 25.65
CA ILE A 31 -4.74 -4.04 24.52
C ILE A 31 -5.48 -5.38 24.70
N SER A 32 -5.17 -6.14 25.74
CA SER A 32 -5.89 -7.34 26.17
C SER A 32 -7.40 -7.08 26.32
N PRO A 33 -8.28 -7.79 25.59
CA PRO A 33 -9.72 -7.54 25.62
C PRO A 33 -10.36 -7.91 26.96
N ILE A 34 -11.42 -7.19 27.33
CA ILE A 34 -12.19 -7.41 28.56
C ILE A 34 -13.62 -7.83 28.18
N PHE A 35 -14.04 -9.01 28.63
CA PHE A 35 -15.41 -9.50 28.48
C PHE A 35 -16.01 -9.80 29.85
N SER A 36 -17.21 -9.27 30.13
CA SER A 36 -17.91 -9.47 31.41
C SER A 36 -17.05 -9.20 32.65
N TRP A 37 -16.26 -8.11 32.62
CA TRP A 37 -15.29 -7.69 33.65
C TRP A 37 -14.08 -8.61 33.85
N VAL A 38 -13.95 -9.69 33.07
CA VAL A 38 -12.75 -10.54 33.01
C VAL A 38 -11.84 -10.03 31.90
N LYS A 39 -10.58 -9.73 32.24
CA LYS A 39 -9.52 -9.41 31.27
C LYS A 39 -8.93 -10.71 30.72
N TYR A 40 -8.83 -10.82 29.40
CA TYR A 40 -8.29 -11.98 28.70
C TYR A 40 -6.93 -11.60 28.13
N GLU A 41 -5.86 -12.02 28.81
CA GLU A 41 -4.52 -11.55 28.45
C GLU A 41 -4.06 -12.04 27.09
N ILE A 42 -3.59 -11.11 26.27
CA ILE A 42 -2.93 -11.40 25.00
C ILE A 42 -1.51 -11.92 25.31
N PRO A 43 -1.18 -13.18 24.95
CA PRO A 43 0.13 -13.73 25.24
C PRO A 43 1.20 -13.11 24.33
N SER A 44 2.38 -12.83 24.88
CA SER A 44 3.54 -12.39 24.09
C SER A 44 3.84 -13.41 22.97
N PRO A 45 4.22 -12.96 21.76
CA PRO A 45 4.12 -13.77 20.54
C PRO A 45 4.98 -15.04 20.52
N THR A 46 4.64 -15.93 19.58
CA THR A 46 5.39 -17.18 19.29
C THR A 46 6.15 -17.14 17.95
N LEU A 47 6.11 -16.00 17.26
CA LEU A 47 6.79 -15.72 16.00
C LEU A 47 7.58 -14.41 16.14
N CYS A 48 8.79 -14.34 15.58
CA CYS A 48 9.53 -13.09 15.45
C CYS A 48 8.86 -12.15 14.44
N PRO A 49 9.14 -10.83 14.47
CA PRO A 49 8.48 -9.82 13.61
C PRO A 49 8.43 -10.20 12.12
N ASP A 50 9.54 -10.64 11.52
CA ASP A 50 9.61 -11.02 10.09
C ASP A 50 8.63 -12.15 9.74
N CYS A 51 8.45 -13.11 10.65
CA CYS A 51 7.51 -14.22 10.46
C CYS A 51 6.05 -13.76 10.61
N ARG A 52 5.78 -12.73 11.44
CA ARG A 52 4.48 -12.05 11.50
C ARG A 52 4.22 -11.28 10.20
N GLN A 53 5.22 -10.56 9.70
CA GLN A 53 5.17 -9.79 8.45
C GLN A 53 4.86 -10.68 7.24
N GLN A 54 5.61 -11.77 7.04
CA GLN A 54 5.38 -12.75 5.97
C GLN A 54 3.96 -13.35 6.02
N ARG A 55 3.46 -13.65 7.23
CA ARG A 55 2.08 -14.12 7.45
C ARG A 55 1.05 -13.09 6.97
N ARG A 56 1.17 -11.81 7.37
CA ARG A 56 0.22 -10.76 6.96
C ARG A 56 0.21 -10.56 5.44
N LEU A 57 1.40 -10.44 4.83
CA LEU A 57 1.53 -10.20 3.38
C LEU A 57 0.96 -11.34 2.52
N SER A 58 0.84 -12.56 3.05
CA SER A 58 0.24 -13.69 2.32
C SER A 58 -1.25 -13.53 1.99
N PHE A 59 -1.94 -12.55 2.57
CA PHE A 59 -3.37 -12.27 2.32
C PHE A 59 -3.62 -11.16 1.28
N ARG A 60 -2.61 -10.37 0.90
CA ARG A 60 -2.72 -9.27 -0.08
C ARG A 60 -2.33 -9.75 -1.47
N ASN A 61 -3.18 -9.53 -2.47
CA ASN A 61 -2.81 -9.68 -3.89
C ASN A 61 -2.95 -8.35 -4.61
N GLU A 62 -1.81 -7.75 -4.91
CA GLU A 62 -1.70 -6.43 -5.52
C GLU A 62 -1.73 -6.50 -7.05
N ASN A 63 -0.73 -7.21 -7.62
CA ASN A 63 -0.34 -7.10 -9.03
C ASN A 63 -0.65 -8.35 -9.88
N LYS A 64 -1.37 -9.36 -9.35
CA LYS A 64 -1.73 -10.58 -10.11
C LYS A 64 -3.22 -10.70 -10.35
N VAL A 65 -3.64 -10.32 -11.55
CA VAL A 65 -5.03 -10.48 -12.03
C VAL A 65 -5.18 -11.73 -12.90
N TYR A 66 -6.22 -12.52 -12.66
CA TYR A 66 -6.52 -13.78 -13.34
C TYR A 66 -7.82 -13.66 -14.13
N LYS A 67 -7.91 -14.28 -15.31
CA LYS A 67 -9.18 -14.44 -16.03
C LYS A 67 -10.08 -15.41 -15.25
N ASN A 68 -11.28 -14.96 -14.91
CA ASN A 68 -12.24 -15.69 -14.10
C ASN A 68 -13.68 -15.44 -14.60
N LYS A 69 -14.67 -16.18 -14.11
CA LYS A 69 -16.09 -15.97 -14.41
C LYS A 69 -16.87 -15.70 -13.13
N CYS A 70 -17.70 -14.66 -13.14
CA CYS A 70 -18.56 -14.32 -12.01
C CYS A 70 -19.51 -15.48 -11.70
N LYS A 71 -19.46 -16.02 -10.48
CA LYS A 71 -20.27 -17.19 -10.09
C LYS A 71 -21.78 -16.90 -10.00
N LEU A 72 -22.19 -15.63 -9.99
CA LEU A 72 -23.61 -15.23 -9.94
C LEU A 72 -24.23 -14.98 -11.33
N CYS A 73 -23.44 -14.49 -12.30
CA CYS A 73 -23.96 -14.07 -13.63
C CYS A 73 -23.20 -14.65 -14.83
N ASN A 74 -22.17 -15.47 -14.62
CA ASN A 74 -21.35 -16.14 -15.63
C ASN A 74 -20.61 -15.22 -16.64
N LYS A 75 -20.67 -13.88 -16.46
CA LYS A 75 -19.81 -12.92 -17.17
C LYS A 75 -18.34 -13.26 -16.94
N ASP A 76 -17.53 -13.13 -17.99
CA ASP A 76 -16.07 -13.07 -17.86
C ASP A 76 -15.65 -11.78 -17.14
N MET A 77 -14.59 -11.88 -16.35
CA MET A 77 -14.02 -10.78 -15.55
C MET A 77 -12.54 -11.06 -15.25
N ILE A 78 -11.79 -10.05 -14.80
CA ILE A 78 -10.56 -10.30 -14.05
C ILE A 78 -10.87 -10.54 -12.57
N SER A 79 -9.94 -11.15 -11.84
CA SER A 79 -10.00 -11.21 -10.38
C SER A 79 -8.61 -11.35 -9.74
N MET A 80 -8.47 -10.89 -8.49
CA MET A 80 -7.37 -11.23 -7.58
C MET A 80 -7.30 -12.74 -7.25
N PHE A 81 -8.36 -13.50 -7.50
CA PHE A 81 -8.44 -14.92 -7.18
C PHE A 81 -8.28 -15.80 -8.43
N SER A 82 -7.29 -16.69 -8.39
CA SER A 82 -7.02 -17.67 -9.44
C SER A 82 -8.18 -18.65 -9.63
N SER A 83 -8.53 -18.93 -10.89
CA SER A 83 -9.64 -19.81 -11.28
C SER A 83 -9.38 -21.30 -11.06
N ASP A 84 -8.16 -21.69 -10.67
CA ASP A 84 -7.83 -23.05 -10.21
C ASP A 84 -8.17 -23.30 -8.73
N LYS A 85 -8.62 -22.28 -7.98
CA LYS A 85 -9.04 -22.39 -6.57
C LYS A 85 -10.56 -22.45 -6.44
N SER A 86 -11.03 -23.08 -5.37
CA SER A 86 -12.45 -23.32 -5.09
C SER A 86 -13.23 -22.08 -4.61
N ASN A 87 -12.75 -20.86 -4.91
CA ASN A 87 -13.35 -19.64 -4.39
C ASN A 87 -14.62 -19.28 -5.18
N CYS A 88 -15.68 -18.87 -4.47
CA CYS A 88 -16.84 -18.26 -5.09
C CYS A 88 -16.56 -16.76 -5.31
N VAL A 89 -16.54 -16.28 -6.55
CA VAL A 89 -16.09 -14.90 -6.86
C VAL A 89 -17.16 -14.15 -7.65
N TYR A 90 -17.48 -12.92 -7.24
CA TYR A 90 -18.48 -12.05 -7.89
C TYR A 90 -17.85 -10.76 -8.47
N CYS A 91 -18.31 -10.34 -9.65
CA CYS A 91 -17.94 -9.06 -10.27
C CYS A 91 -18.60 -7.86 -9.56
N LYS A 92 -18.13 -6.63 -9.82
CA LYS A 92 -18.64 -5.36 -9.25
C LYS A 92 -20.18 -5.27 -9.28
N ASP A 93 -20.79 -5.47 -10.45
CA ASP A 93 -22.26 -5.43 -10.63
C ASP A 93 -23.01 -6.41 -9.72
N CYS A 94 -22.41 -7.56 -9.42
CA CYS A 94 -23.06 -8.62 -8.66
C CYS A 94 -22.82 -8.46 -7.16
N TRP A 95 -21.59 -8.08 -6.79
CA TRP A 95 -21.19 -7.77 -5.42
C TRP A 95 -22.09 -6.69 -4.81
N TYR A 96 -22.33 -5.61 -5.56
CA TYR A 96 -23.17 -4.48 -5.16
C TYR A 96 -24.65 -4.61 -5.59
N SER A 97 -25.19 -5.83 -5.71
CA SER A 97 -26.61 -6.05 -6.04
C SER A 97 -27.34 -6.92 -5.03
N ASP A 98 -28.63 -6.68 -4.85
CA ASP A 98 -29.54 -7.40 -3.92
C ASP A 98 -29.79 -8.88 -4.30
N LYS A 99 -29.04 -9.43 -5.26
CA LYS A 99 -29.16 -10.81 -5.75
C LYS A 99 -28.52 -11.85 -4.84
N TRP A 100 -27.81 -11.41 -3.79
CA TRP A 100 -27.19 -12.27 -2.79
C TRP A 100 -27.19 -11.57 -1.42
N ASN A 101 -27.00 -12.34 -0.35
CA ASN A 101 -26.85 -11.80 1.01
C ASN A 101 -25.90 -12.71 1.80
N ALA A 102 -24.87 -12.13 2.43
CA ALA A 102 -23.89 -12.86 3.23
C ALA A 102 -24.50 -13.52 4.48
N LEU A 103 -25.60 -13.01 5.02
CA LEU A 103 -26.28 -13.59 6.19
C LEU A 103 -26.91 -14.97 5.89
N ASN A 104 -27.14 -15.31 4.62
CA ASN A 104 -27.66 -16.62 4.20
C ASN A 104 -26.66 -17.77 4.45
N TYR A 105 -25.43 -17.47 4.88
CA TYR A 105 -24.36 -18.43 5.18
C TYR A 105 -24.11 -18.62 6.69
N GLY A 106 -24.95 -18.04 7.55
CA GLY A 106 -24.86 -18.19 9.00
C GLY A 106 -25.10 -19.63 9.50
N ILE A 107 -24.41 -20.01 10.58
CA ILE A 107 -24.52 -21.32 11.24
C ILE A 107 -24.44 -21.18 12.76
N ASP A 108 -25.13 -22.07 13.49
CA ASP A 108 -25.04 -22.15 14.95
C ASP A 108 -23.68 -22.67 15.42
N PHE A 109 -23.18 -22.15 16.55
CA PHE A 109 -21.88 -22.54 17.09
C PHE A 109 -21.95 -23.89 17.83
N ASN A 110 -21.17 -24.87 17.37
CA ASN A 110 -21.08 -26.18 17.97
C ASN A 110 -19.90 -26.28 18.95
N PHE A 111 -20.20 -26.29 20.25
CA PHE A 111 -19.21 -26.42 21.33
C PHE A 111 -18.44 -27.75 21.36
N ASN A 112 -18.88 -28.77 20.62
CA ASN A 112 -18.14 -30.03 20.46
C ASN A 112 -17.09 -29.97 19.33
N LYS A 113 -16.97 -28.83 18.63
CA LYS A 113 -16.01 -28.59 17.55
C LYS A 113 -15.07 -27.45 17.91
N SER A 114 -13.90 -27.44 17.26
CA SER A 114 -12.97 -26.30 17.39
C SER A 114 -13.55 -25.05 16.71
N PHE A 115 -13.15 -23.87 17.20
CA PHE A 115 -13.48 -22.60 16.56
C PHE A 115 -12.97 -22.53 15.11
N PHE A 116 -11.69 -22.86 14.91
CA PHE A 116 -11.02 -22.71 13.61
C PHE A 116 -11.58 -23.64 12.52
N GLU A 117 -12.09 -24.83 12.87
CA GLU A 117 -12.77 -25.72 11.92
C GLU A 117 -14.02 -25.06 11.32
N GLN A 118 -14.88 -24.52 12.19
CA GLN A 118 -16.14 -23.87 11.82
C GLN A 118 -15.85 -22.57 11.04
N PHE A 119 -14.89 -21.77 11.51
CA PHE A 119 -14.42 -20.56 10.85
C PHE A 119 -13.94 -20.79 9.40
N ASN A 120 -13.12 -21.82 9.18
CA ASN A 120 -12.62 -22.18 7.85
C ASN A 120 -13.72 -22.69 6.89
N TRP A 121 -14.85 -23.20 7.39
CA TRP A 121 -15.99 -23.53 6.54
C TRP A 121 -16.69 -22.26 6.03
N ILE A 122 -16.94 -21.28 6.90
CA ILE A 122 -17.57 -20.00 6.53
C ILE A 122 -16.70 -19.27 5.49
N LEU A 123 -15.39 -19.15 5.75
CA LEU A 123 -14.38 -18.51 4.89
C LEU A 123 -14.33 -19.08 3.45
N LYS A 124 -14.77 -20.33 3.25
CA LYS A 124 -14.80 -21.00 1.93
C LYS A 124 -16.18 -21.01 1.27
N SER A 125 -17.22 -20.68 2.02
CA SER A 125 -18.62 -20.77 1.56
C SER A 125 -19.14 -19.41 1.07
N ILE A 126 -18.71 -18.31 1.69
CA ILE A 126 -19.13 -16.95 1.34
C ILE A 126 -18.43 -16.48 0.04
N PRO A 127 -19.15 -15.80 -0.88
CA PRO A 127 -18.54 -15.16 -2.05
C PRO A 127 -17.53 -14.06 -1.70
N VAL A 128 -16.52 -13.86 -2.55
CA VAL A 128 -15.55 -12.76 -2.45
C VAL A 128 -15.65 -11.81 -3.65
N PHE A 129 -15.36 -10.53 -3.43
CA PHE A 129 -15.32 -9.50 -4.48
C PHE A 129 -14.12 -9.76 -5.42
N ALA A 130 -14.33 -9.63 -6.74
CA ALA A 130 -13.32 -9.98 -7.73
C ALA A 130 -12.04 -9.13 -7.66
N VAL A 131 -12.17 -7.81 -7.51
CA VAL A 131 -11.09 -6.79 -7.53
C VAL A 131 -11.48 -5.62 -6.63
N SER A 132 -10.50 -4.97 -6.00
CA SER A 132 -10.75 -3.81 -5.12
C SER A 132 -10.76 -2.53 -5.94
N VAL A 133 -11.95 -2.08 -6.40
CA VAL A 133 -12.08 -0.89 -7.27
C VAL A 133 -13.34 -0.04 -7.04
N GLU A 134 -13.21 1.27 -7.21
CA GLU A 134 -14.27 2.28 -7.10
C GLU A 134 -14.25 3.21 -8.34
N ASP A 135 -15.43 3.61 -8.84
CA ASP A 135 -15.62 4.58 -9.93
C ASP A 135 -14.60 4.52 -11.08
N MET A 136 -14.69 3.43 -11.85
CA MET A 136 -13.79 3.11 -12.96
C MET A 136 -14.53 3.30 -14.29
N GLU A 137 -13.94 4.05 -15.21
CA GLU A 137 -14.38 4.23 -16.59
C GLU A 137 -13.36 3.59 -17.53
N ASN A 138 -13.77 2.61 -18.35
CA ASN A 138 -12.91 1.95 -19.34
C ASN A 138 -11.54 1.48 -18.78
N SER A 139 -11.55 0.91 -17.56
CA SER A 139 -10.33 0.63 -16.78
C SER A 139 -10.30 -0.77 -16.14
N ASP A 140 -10.98 -1.73 -16.77
CA ASP A 140 -11.32 -3.06 -16.23
C ASP A 140 -10.13 -3.95 -15.81
N TYR A 141 -8.91 -3.63 -16.25
CA TYR A 141 -7.70 -4.43 -15.97
C TYR A 141 -6.87 -3.90 -14.78
N SER A 142 -7.45 -2.98 -14.00
CA SER A 142 -6.80 -2.34 -12.85
C SER A 142 -7.30 -2.91 -11.52
N ASN A 143 -6.51 -2.82 -10.45
CA ASN A 143 -6.86 -3.34 -9.11
C ASN A 143 -6.26 -2.47 -7.99
N ASN A 144 -6.90 -2.46 -6.81
CA ASN A 144 -6.60 -1.54 -5.71
C ASN A 144 -6.65 -0.07 -6.18
N ALA A 145 -7.69 0.30 -6.92
CA ALA A 145 -7.71 1.56 -7.67
C ALA A 145 -9.09 2.25 -7.65
N SER A 146 -9.09 3.57 -7.50
CA SER A 146 -10.29 4.41 -7.47
C SER A 146 -10.16 5.57 -8.47
N TYR A 147 -11.27 5.93 -9.12
CA TYR A 147 -11.36 7.10 -10.02
C TYR A 147 -10.43 7.03 -11.24
N LEU A 148 -10.31 5.86 -11.89
CA LEU A 148 -9.51 5.70 -13.11
C LEU A 148 -10.35 5.79 -14.38
N LYS A 149 -9.81 6.45 -15.41
CA LYS A 149 -10.45 6.65 -16.71
C LYS A 149 -9.50 6.30 -17.87
N ASN A 150 -9.89 5.36 -18.72
CA ASN A 150 -9.06 4.82 -19.81
C ASN A 150 -7.71 4.24 -19.35
N CYS A 151 -7.66 3.58 -18.19
CA CYS A 151 -6.42 3.09 -17.60
C CYS A 151 -6.26 1.56 -17.68
N TYR A 152 -5.09 1.07 -18.08
CA TYR A 152 -4.85 -0.36 -18.33
C TYR A 152 -3.66 -0.89 -17.53
N LEU A 153 -3.89 -1.96 -16.76
CA LEU A 153 -2.91 -2.56 -15.83
C LEU A 153 -2.31 -1.52 -14.87
N CYS A 154 -3.18 -0.70 -14.27
CA CYS A 154 -2.83 0.25 -13.23
C CYS A 154 -3.16 -0.31 -11.84
N PHE A 155 -2.26 -0.13 -10.87
CA PHE A 155 -2.36 -0.73 -9.54
C PHE A 155 -2.06 0.26 -8.40
N ASN A 156 -2.73 0.09 -7.25
CA ASN A 156 -2.58 0.92 -6.05
C ASN A 156 -2.77 2.44 -6.28
N TRP A 157 -3.86 2.84 -6.95
CA TRP A 157 -3.98 4.16 -7.57
C TRP A 157 -5.22 4.97 -7.15
N TRP A 158 -5.03 6.24 -6.79
CA TRP A 158 -6.10 7.21 -6.56
C TRP A 158 -6.13 8.29 -7.67
N GLN A 159 -7.19 8.35 -8.47
CA GLN A 159 -7.39 9.35 -9.55
C GLN A 159 -6.35 9.31 -10.70
N GLY A 160 -6.78 8.99 -11.92
CA GLY A 160 -5.91 9.08 -13.09
C GLY A 160 -6.62 8.88 -14.43
N GLU A 161 -6.09 9.49 -15.49
CA GLU A 161 -6.68 9.41 -16.83
C GLU A 161 -5.62 9.04 -17.90
N ASN A 162 -6.00 8.17 -18.84
CA ASN A 162 -5.18 7.71 -19.97
C ASN A 162 -3.81 7.12 -19.54
N CYS A 163 -3.79 6.28 -18.50
CA CYS A 163 -2.55 5.72 -17.93
C CYS A 163 -2.38 4.22 -18.19
N PHE A 164 -1.16 3.76 -18.50
CA PHE A 164 -0.90 2.40 -18.97
C PHE A 164 0.32 1.77 -18.27
N TYR A 165 0.17 0.55 -17.75
CA TYR A 165 1.23 -0.26 -17.13
C TYR A 165 1.93 0.39 -15.92
N CYS A 166 1.21 1.21 -15.15
CA CYS A 166 1.82 2.02 -14.08
C CYS A 166 1.27 1.78 -12.67
N ILE A 167 2.14 1.88 -11.68
CA ILE A 167 1.84 1.78 -10.25
C ILE A 167 2.04 3.18 -9.65
N GLY A 168 1.03 4.05 -9.79
CA GLY A 168 1.09 5.47 -9.44
C GLY A 168 0.18 5.81 -8.26
N PHE A 169 0.58 6.75 -7.41
CA PHE A 169 -0.14 7.05 -6.18
C PHE A 169 -1.41 7.89 -6.41
N GLU A 170 -1.25 9.11 -6.91
CA GLU A 170 -2.29 10.12 -6.86
C GLU A 170 -2.23 11.07 -8.06
N ASN A 171 -3.36 11.27 -8.75
CA ASN A 171 -3.59 12.32 -9.75
C ASN A 171 -2.52 12.40 -10.87
N ASN A 172 -2.45 11.41 -11.77
CA ASN A 172 -1.60 11.50 -12.98
C ASN A 172 -2.42 11.42 -14.28
N SER A 173 -1.94 12.05 -15.36
CA SER A 173 -2.55 12.02 -16.70
C SER A 173 -1.56 11.65 -17.81
N ASN A 174 -2.01 10.85 -18.77
CA ASN A 174 -1.23 10.46 -19.97
C ASN A 174 0.15 9.82 -19.63
N CYS A 175 0.20 8.95 -18.62
CA CYS A 175 1.45 8.32 -18.14
C CYS A 175 1.58 6.85 -18.57
N VAL A 176 2.78 6.42 -18.97
CA VAL A 176 3.04 5.06 -19.47
C VAL A 176 4.31 4.47 -18.83
N ASP A 177 4.27 3.21 -18.41
CA ASP A 177 5.39 2.48 -17.79
C ASP A 177 6.03 3.18 -16.57
N CYS A 178 5.18 3.87 -15.79
CA CYS A 178 5.57 4.67 -14.61
C CYS A 178 5.42 3.94 -13.26
N LEU A 179 6.36 4.16 -12.35
CA LEU A 179 6.38 3.62 -10.98
C LEU A 179 6.45 4.74 -9.94
N HIS A 180 5.58 4.71 -8.94
CA HIS A 180 5.50 5.67 -7.85
C HIS A 180 5.42 7.15 -8.32
N THR A 181 4.69 7.40 -9.41
CA THR A 181 4.42 8.76 -9.91
C THR A 181 3.19 9.38 -9.25
N SER A 182 3.23 10.70 -9.00
CA SER A 182 2.07 11.46 -8.49
C SER A 182 2.02 12.88 -9.05
N LYS A 183 0.82 13.43 -9.24
CA LYS A 183 0.58 14.84 -9.61
C LYS A 183 1.34 15.23 -10.88
N SER A 184 1.50 14.29 -11.79
CA SER A 184 2.39 14.38 -12.96
C SER A 184 1.66 14.05 -14.26
N GLU A 185 2.12 14.66 -15.36
CA GLU A 185 1.46 14.59 -16.67
C GLU A 185 2.45 14.29 -17.80
N ASN A 186 2.02 13.53 -18.81
CA ASN A 186 2.80 13.19 -20.01
C ASN A 186 4.15 12.52 -19.68
N CYS A 187 4.16 11.56 -18.76
CA CYS A 187 5.39 10.90 -18.31
C CYS A 187 5.56 9.49 -18.92
N TYR A 188 6.80 9.11 -19.24
CA TYR A 188 7.14 7.79 -19.77
C TYR A 188 8.38 7.19 -19.09
N GLU A 189 8.33 5.90 -18.71
CA GLU A 189 9.43 5.20 -18.01
C GLU A 189 9.96 5.97 -16.78
N CYS A 190 9.07 6.60 -16.02
CA CYS A 190 9.43 7.38 -14.84
C CYS A 190 9.32 6.59 -13.54
N THR A 191 10.27 6.78 -12.62
CA THR A 191 10.25 6.16 -11.28
C THR A 191 10.38 7.24 -10.20
N ASN A 192 9.54 7.19 -9.16
CA ASN A 192 9.55 8.14 -8.03
C ASN A 192 9.51 9.61 -8.49
N CYS A 193 8.55 10.00 -9.32
CA CYS A 193 8.46 11.36 -9.86
C CYS A 193 7.17 12.08 -9.43
N VAL A 194 7.30 13.32 -8.93
CA VAL A 194 6.19 14.09 -8.33
C VAL A 194 6.14 15.51 -8.90
N TRP A 195 4.93 16.02 -9.19
CA TRP A 195 4.71 17.35 -9.78
C TRP A 195 5.41 17.57 -11.14
N CYS A 196 5.68 16.52 -11.91
CA CYS A 196 6.44 16.61 -13.15
C CYS A 196 5.55 16.69 -14.40
N HIS A 197 5.98 17.40 -15.44
CA HIS A 197 5.21 17.55 -16.69
C HIS A 197 6.08 17.34 -17.92
N SER A 198 5.71 16.39 -18.79
CA SER A 198 6.46 16.03 -20.00
C SER A 198 7.91 15.64 -19.68
N ILE A 199 8.08 14.56 -18.89
CA ILE A 199 9.38 13.98 -18.55
C ILE A 199 9.50 12.49 -18.92
N PHE A 200 10.70 12.07 -19.32
CA PHE A 200 10.92 10.77 -19.96
C PHE A 200 12.14 10.06 -19.37
N HIS A 201 12.06 8.74 -19.15
CA HIS A 201 13.13 7.87 -18.61
C HIS A 201 13.83 8.43 -17.35
N SER A 202 13.05 9.00 -16.43
CA SER A 202 13.57 9.84 -15.33
C SER A 202 13.27 9.26 -13.94
N GLN A 203 14.21 9.41 -13.01
CA GLN A 203 14.18 8.78 -11.68
C GLN A 203 14.32 9.80 -10.54
N ASP A 204 13.55 9.65 -9.45
CA ASP A 204 13.69 10.43 -8.21
C ASP A 204 13.64 11.96 -8.47
N CYS A 205 12.63 12.43 -9.20
CA CYS A 205 12.53 13.83 -9.65
C CYS A 205 11.29 14.55 -9.12
N THR A 206 11.45 15.83 -8.74
CA THR A 206 10.37 16.64 -8.16
C THR A 206 10.25 17.97 -8.91
N ASP A 207 9.03 18.31 -9.33
CA ASP A 207 8.72 19.62 -9.96
C ASP A 207 9.66 19.89 -11.15
N CYS A 208 9.72 18.93 -12.08
CA CYS A 208 10.59 18.94 -13.26
C CYS A 208 9.78 18.83 -14.56
N ALA A 209 10.23 19.49 -15.64
CA ALA A 209 9.47 19.54 -16.89
C ALA A 209 10.30 19.56 -18.18
N ASN A 210 9.68 19.16 -19.30
CA ASN A 210 10.25 19.20 -20.66
C ASN A 210 11.59 18.43 -20.84
N SER A 211 11.85 17.44 -19.99
CA SER A 211 13.18 16.92 -19.68
C SER A 211 13.30 15.39 -19.86
N TYR A 212 14.52 14.92 -20.11
CA TYR A 212 14.80 13.54 -20.53
C TYR A 212 15.99 12.96 -19.75
N PHE A 213 15.87 11.72 -19.27
CA PHE A 213 16.94 11.04 -18.53
C PHE A 213 17.46 11.86 -17.34
N LEU A 214 16.55 12.30 -16.46
CA LEU A 214 16.91 12.97 -15.21
C LEU A 214 17.11 11.98 -14.06
N LYS A 215 17.95 12.34 -13.08
CA LYS A 215 18.07 11.60 -11.81
C LYS A 215 18.30 12.52 -10.61
N ASN A 216 17.53 12.37 -9.54
CA ASN A 216 17.65 13.20 -8.33
C ASN A 216 17.53 14.72 -8.63
N CYS A 217 16.68 15.11 -9.57
CA CYS A 217 16.56 16.50 -10.02
C CYS A 217 15.34 17.19 -9.42
N ILE A 218 15.50 18.46 -9.04
CA ILE A 218 14.44 19.26 -8.41
C ILE A 218 14.36 20.63 -9.11
N TRP A 219 13.16 21.11 -9.42
CA TRP A 219 12.93 22.42 -10.10
C TRP A 219 13.67 22.56 -11.44
N CYS A 220 13.86 21.46 -12.18
CA CYS A 220 14.63 21.44 -13.42
C CYS A 220 13.73 21.44 -14.66
N ASN A 221 14.02 22.29 -15.64
CA ASN A 221 13.19 22.45 -16.85
C ASN A 221 14.07 22.57 -18.10
N ASP A 222 13.72 21.85 -19.17
CA ASP A 222 14.59 21.73 -20.36
C ASP A 222 16.00 21.21 -20.00
N CYS A 223 16.07 20.04 -19.37
CA CYS A 223 17.31 19.35 -19.03
C CYS A 223 17.36 17.95 -19.67
N ILE A 224 18.54 17.51 -20.10
CA ILE A 224 18.77 16.20 -20.72
C ILE A 224 19.95 15.52 -20.04
N TRP A 225 19.84 14.21 -19.77
CA TRP A 225 20.93 13.39 -19.22
C TRP A 225 21.56 14.01 -17.96
N SER A 226 20.73 14.54 -17.05
CA SER A 226 21.20 15.44 -15.99
C SER A 226 20.84 14.92 -14.60
N VAL A 227 21.82 14.97 -13.70
CA VAL A 227 21.77 14.32 -12.38
C VAL A 227 22.09 15.28 -11.23
N ASN A 228 21.42 15.10 -10.09
CA ASN A 228 21.63 15.88 -8.85
C ASN A 228 21.50 17.43 -9.06
N LEU A 229 20.67 17.89 -10.01
CA LEU A 229 20.49 19.32 -10.28
C LEU A 229 19.33 19.93 -9.46
N LEU A 230 19.49 21.19 -9.06
CA LEU A 230 18.51 21.97 -8.32
C LEU A 230 18.29 23.33 -9.00
N ASN A 231 17.05 23.64 -9.39
CA ASN A 231 16.65 24.91 -10.01
C ASN A 231 17.50 25.29 -11.24
N LYS A 232 17.63 24.37 -12.20
CA LYS A 232 18.45 24.51 -13.42
C LYS A 232 17.64 24.38 -14.70
N LYS A 233 18.12 25.03 -15.77
CA LYS A 233 17.51 24.99 -17.10
C LYS A 233 18.54 24.91 -18.21
N TYR A 234 18.16 24.36 -19.36
CA TYR A 234 19.01 24.26 -20.56
C TYR A 234 20.33 23.50 -20.30
N HIS A 235 20.29 22.44 -19.48
CA HIS A 235 21.46 21.61 -19.21
C HIS A 235 21.43 20.31 -20.05
N ILE A 236 22.57 19.92 -20.61
CA ILE A 236 22.78 18.59 -21.23
C ILE A 236 24.02 17.98 -20.58
N ASN A 237 23.91 16.77 -20.02
CA ASN A 237 25.00 16.11 -19.29
C ASN A 237 25.62 17.03 -18.19
N ASN A 238 24.75 17.57 -17.33
CA ASN A 238 25.06 18.58 -16.30
C ASN A 238 25.73 19.88 -16.79
N THR A 239 25.93 20.07 -18.10
CA THR A 239 26.59 21.24 -18.68
C THR A 239 25.54 22.26 -19.11
N GLU A 240 25.69 23.52 -18.69
CA GLU A 240 24.78 24.63 -19.02
C GLU A 240 25.04 25.17 -20.43
N PHE A 241 23.97 25.39 -21.20
CA PHE A 241 24.00 25.96 -22.56
C PHE A 241 23.13 27.23 -22.64
N SER A 242 23.37 28.09 -23.63
CA SER A 242 22.36 29.10 -23.97
C SER A 242 21.07 28.43 -24.47
N LYS A 243 19.94 29.12 -24.35
CA LYS A 243 18.63 28.61 -24.79
C LYS A 243 18.68 28.23 -26.28
N GLU A 244 19.29 29.08 -27.09
CA GLU A 244 19.41 28.94 -28.54
C GLU A 244 20.39 27.84 -28.97
N GLU A 245 21.29 27.39 -28.10
CA GLU A 245 22.16 26.23 -28.31
C GLU A 245 21.47 24.95 -27.83
N TYR A 246 20.85 24.98 -26.65
CA TYR A 246 20.10 23.85 -26.11
C TYR A 246 19.04 23.35 -27.08
N PHE A 247 18.20 24.24 -27.65
CA PHE A 247 17.17 23.82 -28.61
C PHE A 247 17.73 23.35 -29.97
N LYS A 248 18.98 23.66 -30.33
CA LYS A 248 19.66 23.07 -31.50
C LYS A 248 20.26 21.69 -31.19
N LEU A 249 20.63 21.47 -29.93
CA LEU A 249 21.27 20.23 -29.47
C LEU A 249 20.26 19.19 -28.96
N LYS A 250 19.04 19.61 -28.57
CA LYS A 250 17.98 18.76 -28.00
C LYS A 250 17.72 17.52 -28.86
N ASP A 251 17.22 17.71 -30.07
CA ASP A 251 16.80 16.61 -30.96
C ASP A 251 18.00 15.71 -31.32
N VAL A 252 19.13 16.32 -31.71
CA VAL A 252 20.41 15.65 -32.03
C VAL A 252 20.98 14.84 -30.85
N THR A 253 20.61 15.20 -29.62
CA THR A 253 20.95 14.42 -28.42
C THR A 253 19.98 13.26 -28.25
N LEU A 254 18.66 13.51 -28.29
CA LEU A 254 17.63 12.50 -28.10
C LEU A 254 17.71 11.36 -29.14
N ASP A 255 18.04 11.66 -30.39
CA ASP A 255 18.28 10.66 -31.45
C ASP A 255 19.41 9.69 -31.09
N LYS A 256 20.50 10.18 -30.47
CA LYS A 256 21.63 9.34 -30.04
C LYS A 256 21.27 8.47 -28.85
N LEU A 257 20.55 9.03 -27.87
CA LEU A 257 20.16 8.30 -26.66
C LEU A 257 19.27 7.09 -26.99
N HIS A 258 18.43 7.17 -28.04
CA HIS A 258 17.64 6.05 -28.56
C HIS A 258 18.49 4.92 -29.17
N ILE A 259 19.62 5.24 -29.81
CA ILE A 259 20.46 4.27 -30.52
C ILE A 259 21.39 3.52 -29.55
N GLU A 260 21.89 4.20 -28.51
CA GLU A 260 22.92 3.66 -27.62
C GLU A 260 22.39 2.87 -26.41
N GLY A 261 21.08 2.94 -26.09
CA GLY A 261 20.40 2.07 -25.12
C GLY A 261 20.92 2.19 -23.69
N ILE A 262 20.71 3.35 -23.05
CA ILE A 262 21.62 3.83 -22.00
C ILE A 262 21.05 3.77 -20.58
N SER A 263 21.80 3.15 -19.66
CA SER A 263 21.57 3.27 -18.21
C SER A 263 22.18 4.55 -17.63
N LEU A 264 21.42 5.32 -16.84
CA LEU A 264 21.92 6.45 -16.04
C LEU A 264 23.18 6.07 -15.23
N SER A 265 24.14 7.00 -15.14
CA SER A 265 25.54 6.63 -14.89
C SER A 265 25.78 5.91 -13.55
N LYS A 266 26.54 4.81 -13.59
CA LYS A 266 26.90 3.99 -12.42
C LYS A 266 27.76 4.73 -11.39
N ASN A 267 28.41 5.84 -11.79
CA ASN A 267 29.38 6.58 -10.98
C ASN A 267 28.75 7.81 -10.29
N THR A 268 27.42 7.95 -10.30
CA THR A 268 26.69 9.04 -9.63
C THR A 268 26.82 8.91 -8.11
N ILE A 269 26.99 10.01 -7.37
CA ILE A 269 26.92 10.01 -5.90
C ILE A 269 25.46 9.87 -5.47
N TYR A 270 25.18 8.86 -4.65
CA TYR A 270 23.84 8.56 -4.12
C TYR A 270 23.65 9.13 -2.72
N LYS A 271 22.46 9.66 -2.44
CA LYS A 271 21.99 9.97 -1.08
C LYS A 271 21.59 8.65 -0.40
N CYS A 272 22.09 8.38 0.80
CA CYS A 272 21.87 7.09 1.48
C CYS A 272 20.46 6.90 2.06
N SER A 273 19.78 7.97 2.46
CA SER A 273 18.38 7.96 2.88
C SER A 273 17.71 9.33 2.71
N ASN A 274 16.40 9.32 2.52
CA ASN A 274 15.52 10.48 2.59
C ASN A 274 14.91 10.55 3.99
N ILE A 275 15.63 11.18 4.92
CA ILE A 275 15.12 11.52 6.25
C ILE A 275 15.13 13.06 6.38
N ILE A 276 14.01 13.64 6.81
CA ILE A 276 13.85 15.09 7.04
C ILE A 276 13.17 15.28 8.41
N ASN A 277 13.73 16.14 9.27
CA ASN A 277 13.15 16.54 10.56
C ASN A 277 12.70 15.35 11.46
N SER A 278 13.46 14.24 11.49
CA SER A 278 13.03 13.03 12.22
C SER A 278 14.13 12.47 13.14
N ASP A 279 13.77 12.18 14.39
CA ASP A 279 14.67 11.64 15.42
C ASP A 279 14.51 10.11 15.56
N ASN A 280 15.60 9.44 15.97
CA ASN A 280 15.67 7.99 16.24
C ASN A 280 15.10 7.06 15.13
N SER A 281 15.08 7.53 13.88
CA SER A 281 14.40 6.86 12.76
C SER A 281 15.36 5.99 11.92
N GLU A 282 14.92 4.78 11.55
CA GLU A 282 15.64 3.84 10.70
C GLU A 282 14.89 3.58 9.36
N TRP A 283 15.66 3.34 8.30
CA TRP A 283 15.26 3.07 6.91
C TRP A 283 15.06 4.35 6.06
N ASN A 284 14.03 4.46 5.20
CA ASN A 284 13.98 5.47 4.11
C ASN A 284 12.62 6.19 4.01
N ASN A 285 12.59 7.34 3.31
CA ASN A 285 11.41 8.19 3.07
C ASN A 285 10.62 8.59 4.34
N ILE A 286 11.31 9.22 5.30
CA ILE A 286 10.78 9.59 6.62
C ILE A 286 10.79 11.12 6.79
N PHE A 287 9.66 11.69 7.21
CA PHE A 287 9.46 13.14 7.29
C PHE A 287 8.79 13.55 8.62
N ASN A 288 9.38 14.52 9.33
CA ASN A 288 8.85 15.18 10.54
C ASN A 288 8.59 14.26 11.77
N SER A 289 9.29 13.13 11.96
CA SER A 289 8.89 12.04 12.88
C SER A 289 9.63 11.92 14.23
N ASN A 290 8.91 11.52 15.29
CA ASN A 290 9.48 11.07 16.58
C ASN A 290 9.09 9.60 16.89
N ASN A 291 9.86 8.95 17.77
CA ASN A 291 9.64 7.59 18.33
C ASN A 291 9.12 6.50 17.36
N VAL A 292 9.90 6.18 16.32
CA VAL A 292 9.64 5.06 15.38
C VAL A 292 10.75 4.01 15.51
N ARG A 293 10.46 2.72 15.30
CA ARG A 293 11.51 1.66 15.27
C ARG A 293 11.57 0.75 14.02
N SER A 294 10.76 1.00 12.98
CA SER A 294 11.02 0.64 11.55
C SER A 294 9.79 0.97 10.68
N SER A 295 10.00 1.28 9.40
CA SER A 295 8.97 1.84 8.49
C SER A 295 9.22 1.52 7.01
N PHE A 296 8.18 1.58 6.18
CA PHE A 296 8.27 1.74 4.72
C PHE A 296 7.20 2.75 4.29
N ASP A 297 7.55 4.02 4.52
CA ASP A 297 6.87 5.27 4.14
C ASP A 297 5.70 5.77 5.02
N ILE A 298 5.85 7.03 5.44
CA ILE A 298 5.04 7.72 6.45
C ILE A 298 5.01 9.24 6.18
N LEU A 299 3.95 9.94 6.59
CA LEU A 299 4.02 11.37 6.95
C LEU A 299 3.44 11.71 8.37
N GLU A 300 2.96 10.70 9.14
CA GLU A 300 2.63 10.60 10.59
C GLU A 300 2.52 9.08 10.97
N TRP A 301 3.08 8.44 12.02
CA TRP A 301 3.72 8.77 13.32
C TRP A 301 2.84 9.58 14.29
N GLU A 302 2.79 9.38 15.61
CA GLU A 302 3.34 8.39 16.58
C GLU A 302 2.27 7.32 16.96
N ASP A 303 2.48 6.30 17.80
CA ASP A 303 3.64 5.41 18.03
C ASP A 303 3.69 4.33 16.93
N VAL A 304 4.89 3.86 16.55
CA VAL A 304 5.05 2.80 15.52
C VAL A 304 6.14 1.78 15.85
N LYS A 305 5.78 0.49 16.03
CA LYS A 305 6.70 -0.65 16.21
C LYS A 305 6.07 -1.94 15.65
N TYR A 306 5.98 -2.19 14.34
CA TYR A 306 6.75 -1.59 13.24
C TYR A 306 5.98 -1.59 11.90
N SER A 307 6.02 -0.46 11.16
CA SER A 307 5.56 -0.31 9.76
C SER A 307 4.06 -0.65 9.52
N THR A 308 3.36 -0.43 8.40
CA THR A 308 3.62 0.07 7.02
C THR A 308 2.28 0.53 6.41
N GLU A 309 2.19 1.22 5.28
CA GLU A 309 2.56 2.63 5.04
C GLU A 309 1.40 3.48 5.61
N LEU A 310 1.70 4.66 6.18
CA LEU A 310 0.71 5.47 6.91
C LEU A 310 0.86 6.97 6.63
N ARG A 311 -0.15 7.59 6.01
CA ARG A 311 -0.15 9.04 5.75
C ARG A 311 -1.59 9.56 5.92
N ASN A 312 -2.07 10.14 7.03
CA ASN A 312 -1.48 10.55 8.31
C ASN A 312 -2.38 10.10 9.50
N GLY A 313 -2.11 10.61 10.73
CA GLY A 313 -3.08 10.65 11.83
C GLY A 313 -2.77 9.75 13.02
N SER A 314 -2.15 10.31 14.06
CA SER A 314 -1.54 9.57 15.18
C SER A 314 -2.49 8.87 16.17
N ASN A 315 -2.13 7.63 16.56
CA ASN A 315 -1.80 7.38 17.97
C ASN A 315 -0.97 6.10 18.25
N LYS A 316 -1.27 4.89 17.72
CA LYS A 316 -0.48 3.63 17.99
C LYS A 316 -0.57 2.53 16.91
N VAL A 317 0.51 1.78 16.66
CA VAL A 317 0.48 0.51 15.89
C VAL A 317 1.64 -0.48 16.17
N MET A 318 1.36 -1.79 16.16
CA MET A 318 2.31 -2.91 16.32
C MET A 318 2.06 -4.12 15.39
N ASP A 319 1.42 -3.90 14.24
CA ASP A 319 2.07 -3.80 12.92
C ASP A 319 0.96 -3.57 11.88
N ILE A 320 1.26 -3.03 10.69
CA ILE A 320 0.24 -2.83 9.63
C ILE A 320 0.83 -2.95 8.21
N HIS A 321 -0.04 -3.11 7.19
CA HIS A 321 0.31 -3.12 5.75
C HIS A 321 -0.70 -2.33 4.90
N LEU A 322 -0.70 -1.01 5.14
CA LEU A 322 -1.43 0.17 4.61
C LEU A 322 -2.61 0.70 5.47
N PHE A 323 -2.57 1.98 5.82
CA PHE A 323 -3.74 2.73 6.31
C PHE A 323 -3.63 4.25 6.10
N TRP A 324 -4.76 4.87 5.74
CA TRP A 324 -4.91 6.30 5.44
C TRP A 324 -6.39 6.65 5.76
N TRP A 325 -6.83 7.62 6.59
CA TRP A 325 -6.27 8.49 7.64
C TRP A 325 -7.46 8.92 8.56
N ASN A 326 -7.46 8.98 9.90
CA ASN A 326 -6.47 8.77 10.99
C ASN A 326 -6.79 7.48 11.81
N LEU A 327 -5.84 6.94 12.58
CA LEU A 327 -6.00 5.64 13.30
C LEU A 327 -5.55 5.68 14.77
N GLU A 328 -6.47 5.43 15.70
CA GLU A 328 -6.14 5.24 17.12
C GLU A 328 -6.08 3.77 17.54
N LEU A 329 -4.91 3.14 17.34
CA LEU A 329 -4.43 1.84 17.83
C LEU A 329 -4.62 0.60 16.92
N SER A 330 -3.51 -0.11 16.67
CA SER A 330 -3.45 -1.44 16.02
C SER A 330 -2.37 -2.41 16.55
N TYR A 331 -2.63 -3.72 16.50
CA TYR A 331 -1.71 -4.86 16.50
C TYR A 331 -2.06 -5.84 15.35
N GLU A 332 -1.36 -5.75 14.21
CA GLU A 332 -1.39 -6.64 13.02
C GLU A 332 -2.54 -6.52 11.97
N SER A 333 -2.60 -5.41 11.24
CA SER A 333 -3.53 -5.20 10.09
C SER A 333 -2.89 -5.32 8.68
N CYS A 334 -3.72 -5.37 7.64
CA CYS A 334 -3.35 -5.36 6.21
C CYS A 334 -4.44 -4.68 5.37
N ILE A 335 -4.32 -3.35 5.18
CA ILE A 335 -5.22 -2.40 4.47
C ILE A 335 -6.51 -1.99 5.22
N VAL A 336 -6.58 -0.73 5.67
CA VAL A 336 -7.78 -0.10 6.30
C VAL A 336 -7.87 1.40 5.92
N TRP A 337 -9.06 2.02 5.85
CA TRP A 337 -9.21 3.44 5.43
C TRP A 337 -10.22 4.32 6.21
N THR A 338 -9.86 5.61 6.31
CA THR A 338 -10.55 6.84 6.76
C THR A 338 -11.90 6.76 7.50
N ASN A 339 -11.99 7.01 8.81
CA ASN A 339 -10.99 7.00 9.88
C ASN A 339 -11.07 5.64 10.62
N ALA A 340 -10.35 5.47 11.72
CA ALA A 340 -10.39 4.24 12.51
C ALA A 340 -10.13 4.45 14.01
N SER A 341 -10.69 3.56 14.85
CA SER A 341 -10.23 3.35 16.23
C SER A 341 -10.08 1.85 16.53
N ARG A 342 -9.07 1.52 17.33
CA ARG A 342 -8.74 0.21 17.92
C ARG A 342 -9.04 -1.00 17.03
N ILE A 343 -8.31 -1.06 15.91
CA ILE A 343 -8.33 -2.13 14.89
C ILE A 343 -7.11 -3.20 15.24
N LEU A 344 -6.99 -5.46 15.87
CA LEU A 344 -6.10 -6.64 16.30
C LEU A 344 -5.75 -7.81 15.30
N PHE A 345 -5.87 -7.84 13.96
CA PHE A 345 -6.66 -7.07 12.98
C PHE A 345 -6.92 -7.78 11.65
N SER A 346 -7.59 -6.99 10.82
CA SER A 346 -8.14 -7.20 9.50
C SER A 346 -7.16 -7.14 8.33
N CYS A 347 -7.50 -7.88 7.28
CA CYS A 347 -7.66 -7.35 5.92
C CYS A 347 -9.17 -7.21 5.60
N GLU A 348 -9.65 -6.49 4.59
CA GLU A 348 -9.33 -5.09 4.26
C GLU A 348 -10.59 -4.23 4.56
N CYS A 349 -10.50 -3.09 5.27
CA CYS A 349 -11.69 -2.37 5.80
C CYS A 349 -11.74 -0.87 5.45
N TYR A 350 -12.76 -0.39 4.73
CA TYR A 350 -12.77 0.96 4.14
C TYR A 350 -13.95 1.82 4.59
N ASN A 351 -13.67 3.01 5.15
CA ASN A 351 -14.57 4.08 5.62
C ASN A 351 -15.81 3.61 6.42
N ASN A 352 -16.03 3.99 7.69
CA ASN A 352 -15.33 4.86 8.63
C ASN A 352 -15.45 4.15 10.00
N VAL A 353 -14.34 3.66 10.56
CA VAL A 353 -14.27 2.35 11.22
C VAL A 353 -14.10 2.45 12.75
N SER A 354 -14.52 1.47 13.56
CA SER A 354 -14.07 1.35 14.97
C SER A 354 -14.17 -0.07 15.58
N ASP A 355 -13.21 -0.38 16.44
CA ASP A 355 -13.15 -1.44 17.46
C ASP A 355 -13.51 -2.86 16.92
N ILE A 356 -12.73 -3.36 15.94
CA ILE A 356 -12.99 -4.57 15.12
C ILE A 356 -11.91 -5.65 15.29
N LEU A 357 -11.91 -6.50 16.32
CA LEU A 357 -10.85 -7.51 16.59
C LEU A 357 -10.66 -8.60 15.49
N TYR A 358 -11.38 -8.55 14.35
CA TYR A 358 -11.51 -9.54 13.26
C TYR A 358 -11.18 -8.91 11.90
N SER A 359 -11.22 -9.71 10.83
CA SER A 359 -11.97 -9.43 9.59
C SER A 359 -11.76 -10.61 8.62
N TYR A 360 -12.36 -10.54 7.42
CA TYR A 360 -11.54 -10.71 6.21
C TYR A 360 -11.82 -9.65 5.11
N SER A 361 -12.88 -8.83 5.22
CA SER A 361 -13.05 -7.47 4.67
C SER A 361 -14.34 -6.84 5.23
N CYS A 362 -14.47 -5.50 5.28
CA CYS A 362 -15.73 -4.78 5.60
C CYS A 362 -15.79 -3.37 4.96
N ILE A 363 -16.80 -3.10 4.14
CA ILE A 363 -16.88 -1.93 3.23
C ILE A 363 -18.37 -1.56 3.05
N SER A 364 -18.98 -0.50 3.63
CA SER A 364 -18.40 0.70 4.27
C SER A 364 -19.42 1.45 5.16
N ASN A 365 -19.20 1.44 6.48
CA ASN A 365 -19.36 2.51 7.50
C ASN A 365 -19.41 1.84 8.90
N ASN A 366 -18.36 1.07 9.25
CA ASN A 366 -18.49 -0.14 10.09
C ASN A 366 -18.06 0.04 11.56
N LYS A 367 -18.91 -0.35 12.53
CA LYS A 367 -18.71 -0.16 13.99
C LYS A 367 -19.59 -1.16 14.80
N ASN A 368 -19.15 -2.15 15.60
CA ASN A 368 -17.82 -2.58 16.10
C ASN A 368 -17.79 -4.15 16.21
N LEU A 369 -16.74 -4.86 15.75
CA LEU A 369 -16.92 -6.20 15.13
C LEU A 369 -15.78 -7.26 15.34
N PHE A 370 -15.97 -8.30 16.19
CA PHE A 370 -15.22 -9.59 16.09
C PHE A 370 -16.02 -10.81 16.53
N TRP A 371 -16.56 -11.65 15.63
CA TRP A 371 -17.45 -11.36 14.49
C TRP A 371 -17.01 -10.42 13.31
N CYS A 372 -16.50 -10.87 12.13
CA CYS A 372 -16.82 -10.27 10.78
C CYS A 372 -16.23 -10.87 9.48
N ILE A 373 -16.99 -10.88 8.37
CA ILE A 373 -16.77 -11.81 7.23
C ILE A 373 -17.17 -11.29 5.81
N TRP A 374 -16.81 -10.07 5.39
CA TRP A 374 -17.23 -9.42 4.12
C TRP A 374 -18.72 -9.02 4.12
N LEU A 375 -19.09 -8.06 4.97
CA LEU A 375 -20.46 -7.52 5.08
C LEU A 375 -20.59 -6.10 4.52
N ARG A 376 -21.75 -5.81 3.90
CA ARG A 376 -22.17 -4.49 3.41
C ARG A 376 -23.70 -4.41 3.37
N ASN A 377 -24.39 -3.60 4.17
CA ASN A 377 -23.98 -2.95 5.42
C ASN A 377 -24.91 -3.43 6.54
N SER A 378 -24.34 -3.81 7.67
CA SER A 378 -25.01 -4.12 8.95
C SER A 378 -24.08 -3.65 10.08
N GLN A 379 -24.66 -3.25 11.22
CA GLN A 379 -23.89 -2.79 12.39
C GLN A 379 -23.29 -3.96 13.16
#